data_AF-A0A7D9HIL3-F1
#
_entry.id   AF-A0A7D9HIL3-F1
#
_cell.length_a   1.000
_cell.length_b   1.000
_cell.length_c   1.000
_cell.angle_alpha   90.00
_cell.angle_beta   90.00
_cell.angle_gamma   90.00
#
_symmetry.space_group_name_H-M   'P 1'
#
loop_
_entity.id
_entity.type
_entity.pdbx_description
1 polymer ?
#
loop_
_entity_poly.entity_id
_entity_poly.type
_entity_poly.pdbx_seq_one_letter_code
_entity_poly.pdbx_strand_id
1 'polypeptide(L)'
;MAELEKTRASFINEARWIPDSDICLLPGRVGSCRAGFPRYYYNAQQERCLIFTYGGCGGNRNNFRNEAECKRACGCVKVCPYIYKPLCATNGETYSNLCSLEIANCKSSGAIVFDYDGECD
;
A
#
# COMPACT_ATOMS: atom_id res chain seq x y z
N MET A 1 19.88 -35.34 25.63
CA MET A 1 18.51 -34.93 25.28
C MET A 1 18.61 -33.58 24.61
N ALA A 2 18.53 -33.58 23.28
CA ALA A 2 18.72 -32.39 22.46
C ALA A 2 17.58 -31.39 22.70
N GLU A 3 17.94 -30.12 22.87
CA GLU A 3 17.00 -29.00 23.00
C GLU A 3 17.14 -28.14 21.74
N LEU A 4 16.29 -28.42 20.75
CA LEU A 4 16.09 -27.64 19.54
C LEU A 4 14.65 -27.84 19.06
N GLU A 5 13.81 -26.81 19.23
CA GLU A 5 12.71 -26.39 18.34
C GLU A 5 12.06 -25.14 18.98
N LYS A 6 12.37 -23.91 18.52
CA LYS A 6 11.64 -23.16 17.45
C LYS A 6 10.14 -23.05 17.80
N THR A 7 9.48 -21.90 17.87
CA THR A 7 9.67 -20.63 17.17
C THR A 7 8.74 -19.58 17.81
N ARG A 8 9.21 -18.33 17.85
CA ARG A 8 8.52 -17.15 18.39
C ARG A 8 7.38 -16.68 17.47
N ALA A 9 6.38 -17.53 17.26
CA ALA A 9 5.20 -17.24 16.44
C ALA A 9 3.91 -17.55 17.20
N SER A 10 3.69 -16.87 18.32
CA SER A 10 2.43 -16.95 19.08
C SER A 10 2.01 -15.59 19.62
N PHE A 11 1.89 -14.58 18.74
CA PHE A 11 1.13 -13.36 19.02
C PHE A 11 0.41 -12.90 17.75
N ILE A 12 -0.74 -13.51 17.47
CA ILE A 12 -1.69 -13.00 16.46
C ILE A 12 -3.07 -12.87 17.13
N ASN A 13 -3.32 -11.69 17.68
CA ASN A 13 -4.61 -11.03 17.95
C ASN A 13 -4.23 -9.78 18.76
N GLU A 14 -4.30 -8.55 18.23
CA GLU A 14 -5.48 -7.90 17.64
C GLU A 14 -5.09 -6.97 16.48
N ALA A 15 -6.01 -6.79 15.51
CA ALA A 15 -5.86 -6.05 14.25
C ALA A 15 -4.92 -6.71 13.22
N ARG A 16 -5.53 -7.44 12.27
CA ARG A 16 -4.88 -8.00 11.09
C ARG A 16 -4.23 -6.87 10.28
N TRP A 17 -2.90 -6.73 10.36
CA TRP A 17 -2.08 -5.99 9.38
C TRP A 17 -2.32 -6.62 8.00
N ILE A 18 -3.38 -6.19 7.31
CA ILE A 18 -3.33 -6.09 5.86
C ILE A 18 -2.59 -4.78 5.67
N PRO A 19 -1.37 -4.73 5.11
CA PRO A 19 -0.78 -3.45 4.80
C PRO A 19 -1.82 -2.71 3.97
N ASP A 20 -2.30 -1.54 4.41
CA ASP A 20 -3.41 -0.81 3.77
C ASP A 20 -3.24 -0.69 2.22
N SER A 21 -1.98 -0.75 1.79
CA SER A 21 -1.49 -1.05 0.44
C SER A 21 -2.27 -2.11 -0.35
N ASP A 22 -2.58 -3.28 0.21
CA ASP A 22 -3.14 -4.40 -0.57
C ASP A 22 -4.54 -4.09 -1.08
N ILE A 23 -5.32 -3.28 -0.35
CA ILE A 23 -6.63 -2.80 -0.81
C ILE A 23 -6.46 -2.03 -2.12
N CYS A 24 -5.43 -1.18 -2.19
CA CYS A 24 -5.14 -0.32 -3.32
C CYS A 24 -4.64 -1.07 -4.56
N LEU A 25 -4.25 -2.35 -4.41
CA LEU A 25 -3.85 -3.23 -5.51
C LEU A 25 -5.02 -4.05 -6.08
N LEU A 26 -6.19 -4.06 -5.42
CA LEU A 26 -7.38 -4.76 -5.92
C LEU A 26 -8.02 -3.99 -7.09
N PRO A 27 -8.74 -4.66 -8.02
CA PRO A 27 -9.49 -3.97 -9.06
C PRO A 27 -10.76 -3.29 -8.51
N GLY A 28 -11.26 -2.25 -9.18
CA GLY A 28 -12.62 -1.76 -8.95
C GLY A 28 -13.65 -2.83 -9.31
N ARG A 29 -14.46 -3.28 -8.33
CA ARG A 29 -15.36 -4.43 -8.49
C ARG A 29 -16.83 -4.03 -8.46
N VAL A 30 -17.49 -4.13 -9.61
CA VAL A 30 -18.93 -3.83 -9.79
C VAL A 30 -19.79 -4.68 -8.85
N GLY A 31 -19.50 -5.98 -8.76
CA GLY A 31 -20.29 -6.93 -7.97
C GLY A 31 -21.52 -7.47 -8.71
N SER A 32 -22.37 -8.24 -8.02
CA SER A 32 -23.47 -9.00 -8.64
C SER A 32 -24.83 -8.29 -8.64
N CYS A 33 -25.01 -7.28 -7.80
CA CYS A 33 -26.23 -6.47 -7.78
C CYS A 33 -26.29 -5.51 -8.98
N ARG A 34 -27.50 -5.05 -9.32
CA ARG A 34 -27.79 -4.27 -10.55
C ARG A 34 -28.16 -2.81 -10.30
N ALA A 35 -27.90 -2.28 -9.11
CA ALA A 35 -28.01 -0.84 -8.86
C ALA A 35 -26.80 -0.11 -9.49
N GLY A 36 -26.84 1.22 -9.55
CA GLY A 36 -25.75 2.03 -10.11
C GLY A 36 -25.30 3.11 -9.14
N PHE A 37 -24.22 2.85 -8.42
CA PHE A 37 -23.62 3.83 -7.52
C PHE A 37 -22.24 4.27 -8.04
N PRO A 38 -22.02 5.56 -8.35
CA PRO A 38 -20.69 6.04 -8.67
C PRO A 38 -19.79 5.90 -7.44
N ARG A 39 -18.65 5.25 -7.61
CA ARG A 39 -17.64 5.03 -6.57
C ARG A 39 -16.26 5.25 -7.14
N TYR A 40 -15.28 5.45 -6.27
CA TYR A 40 -13.88 5.56 -6.64
C TYR A 40 -13.13 4.27 -6.29
N TYR A 41 -12.19 3.86 -7.13
CA TYR A 41 -11.20 2.84 -6.81
C TYR A 41 -9.81 3.38 -7.19
N TYR A 42 -8.78 2.95 -6.48
CA TYR A 42 -7.40 3.28 -6.82
C TYR A 42 -6.88 2.35 -7.91
N ASN A 43 -6.31 2.92 -8.96
CA ASN A 43 -5.60 2.18 -9.99
C ASN A 43 -4.08 2.39 -9.78
N ALA A 44 -3.40 1.38 -9.24
CA ALA A 44 -1.97 1.46 -8.93
C ALA A 44 -1.05 1.50 -10.15
N GLN A 45 -1.52 1.09 -11.34
CA GLN A 45 -0.76 1.24 -12.58
C GLN A 45 -0.81 2.68 -13.11
N GLN A 46 -1.91 3.38 -12.88
CA GLN A 46 -2.10 4.77 -13.29
C GLN A 46 -1.89 5.76 -12.15
N GLU A 47 -1.53 5.26 -10.96
CA GLU A 47 -1.32 6.02 -9.72
C GLU A 47 -2.43 7.05 -9.43
N ARG A 48 -3.69 6.68 -9.68
CA ARG A 48 -4.83 7.59 -9.54
C ARG A 48 -6.13 6.92 -9.14
N CYS A 49 -6.97 7.70 -8.48
CA CYS A 49 -8.34 7.34 -8.15
C CYS A 49 -9.24 7.52 -9.38
N LEU A 50 -9.90 6.45 -9.80
CA LEU A 50 -10.80 6.41 -10.95
C LEU A 50 -12.23 6.10 -10.52
N ILE A 51 -13.19 6.64 -11.24
CA ILE A 51 -14.61 6.35 -11.01
C ILE A 51 -14.98 5.02 -11.67
N PHE A 52 -15.81 4.24 -11.00
CA PHE A 52 -16.48 3.05 -11.55
C PHE A 52 -17.91 2.94 -11.04
N THR A 53 -18.74 2.15 -11.72
CA THR A 53 -20.12 1.87 -11.29
C THR A 53 -20.13 0.68 -10.34
N TYR A 54 -20.50 0.91 -9.08
CA TYR A 54 -20.71 -0.15 -8.10
C TYR A 54 -22.17 -0.63 -8.12
N GLY A 55 -22.36 -1.95 -8.23
CA GLY A 55 -23.65 -2.62 -8.32
C GLY A 55 -24.49 -2.58 -7.04
N GLY A 56 -23.88 -2.23 -5.90
CA GLY A 56 -24.53 -2.16 -4.58
C GLY A 56 -24.23 -3.33 -3.64
N CYS A 57 -23.77 -4.47 -4.16
CA CYS A 57 -23.31 -5.61 -3.37
C CYS A 57 -22.18 -6.37 -4.05
N GLY A 58 -21.43 -7.20 -3.32
CA GLY A 58 -20.43 -8.11 -3.90
C GLY A 58 -19.15 -7.43 -4.43
N GLY A 59 -18.86 -6.20 -3.98
CA GLY A 59 -17.63 -5.49 -4.31
C GLY A 59 -16.40 -6.02 -3.56
N ASN A 60 -15.37 -5.19 -3.47
CA ASN A 60 -14.22 -5.38 -2.58
C ASN A 60 -13.91 -4.05 -1.86
N ARG A 61 -12.80 -3.99 -1.11
CA ARG A 61 -12.45 -2.82 -0.31
C ARG A 61 -11.88 -1.65 -1.13
N ASN A 62 -11.47 -1.86 -2.38
CA ASN A 62 -11.06 -0.78 -3.28
C ASN A 62 -12.31 -0.09 -3.87
N ASN A 63 -13.07 0.54 -2.98
CA ASN A 63 -14.38 1.12 -3.27
C ASN A 63 -14.65 2.23 -2.26
N PHE A 64 -14.41 3.47 -2.68
CA PHE A 64 -14.50 4.68 -1.87
C PHE A 64 -15.65 5.57 -2.33
N ARG A 65 -16.22 6.37 -1.43
CA ARG A 65 -17.38 7.20 -1.76
C ARG A 65 -17.01 8.42 -2.59
N ASN A 66 -15.80 8.93 -2.40
CA ASN A 66 -15.28 10.12 -3.07
C ASN A 66 -13.78 9.98 -3.32
N GLU A 67 -13.24 10.88 -4.15
CA GLU A 67 -11.83 10.88 -4.53
C GLU A 67 -10.90 11.12 -3.33
N ALA A 68 -11.29 11.98 -2.39
CA ALA A 68 -10.48 12.31 -1.22
C ALA A 68 -10.28 11.11 -0.29
N GLU A 69 -11.32 10.31 -0.07
CA GLU A 69 -11.22 9.04 0.67
C GLU A 69 -10.26 8.06 -0.04
N CYS A 70 -10.38 7.93 -1.35
CA CYS A 70 -9.50 7.07 -2.14
C CYS A 70 -8.03 7.53 -2.06
N LYS A 71 -7.77 8.83 -2.24
CA LYS A 71 -6.41 9.40 -2.16
C LYS A 71 -5.81 9.26 -0.77
N ARG A 72 -6.62 9.44 0.29
CA ARG A 72 -6.15 9.25 1.66
C ARG A 72 -5.73 7.81 1.92
N ALA A 73 -6.49 6.85 1.39
CA ALA A 73 -6.20 5.44 1.56
C ALA A 73 -5.01 4.97 0.70
N CYS A 74 -4.91 5.45 -0.54
CA CYS A 74 -4.07 4.82 -1.56
C CYS A 74 -3.10 5.77 -2.28
N GLY A 75 -3.12 7.07 -2.00
CA GLY A 75 -2.40 8.08 -2.79
C GLY A 75 -0.88 7.96 -2.79
N CYS A 76 -0.30 7.19 -1.86
CA CYS A 76 1.13 6.90 -1.81
C CYS A 76 1.48 5.49 -2.29
N VAL A 77 0.52 4.69 -2.75
CA VAL A 77 0.76 3.31 -3.19
C VAL A 77 1.22 3.30 -4.64
N LYS A 78 2.40 2.77 -4.89
CA LYS A 78 2.95 2.59 -6.24
C LYS A 78 3.37 1.12 -6.43
N VAL A 79 3.37 0.66 -7.67
CA VAL A 79 3.99 -0.63 -8.01
C VAL A 79 5.47 -0.39 -8.25
N CYS A 80 6.31 -0.85 -7.33
CA CYS A 80 7.75 -0.71 -7.46
C CYS A 80 8.37 -1.89 -8.23
N PRO A 81 9.38 -1.63 -9.08
CA PRO A 81 10.18 -2.70 -9.66
C PRO A 81 11.03 -3.38 -8.57
N TYR A 82 11.27 -4.67 -8.73
CA TYR A 82 12.18 -5.43 -7.85
C TYR A 82 13.64 -5.24 -8.27
N ILE A 83 14.08 -3.98 -8.29
CA ILE A 83 15.48 -3.61 -8.55
C ILE A 83 16.13 -3.38 -7.20
N TYR A 84 17.15 -4.14 -6.84
CA TYR A 84 17.92 -3.90 -5.62
C TYR A 84 19.02 -2.87 -5.90
N LYS A 85 18.84 -1.66 -5.40
CA LYS A 85 19.80 -0.56 -5.45
C LYS A 85 19.64 0.24 -4.15
N PRO A 86 20.30 -0.19 -3.06
CA PRO A 86 20.02 0.36 -1.74
C PRO A 86 20.48 1.81 -1.61
N LEU A 87 19.78 2.55 -0.77
CA LEU A 87 20.06 3.94 -0.43
C LEU A 87 19.67 4.22 1.02
N CYS A 88 20.41 5.11 1.65
CA CYS A 88 20.13 5.60 2.99
C CYS A 88 19.27 6.87 2.90
N ALA A 89 18.31 6.99 3.81
CA ALA A 89 17.43 8.15 3.90
C ALA A 89 17.70 8.97 5.17
N THR A 90 17.18 10.19 5.21
CA THR A 90 17.39 11.15 6.32
C THR A 90 16.86 10.69 7.67
N ASN A 91 16.05 9.64 7.70
CA ASN A 91 15.57 9.01 8.93
C ASN A 91 16.47 7.85 9.42
N GLY A 92 17.61 7.61 8.76
CA GLY A 92 18.53 6.51 9.09
C GLY A 92 18.04 5.13 8.68
N GLU A 93 17.03 5.03 7.80
CA GLU A 93 16.55 3.75 7.27
C GLU A 93 17.11 3.47 5.87
N THR A 94 17.52 2.23 5.66
CA THR A 94 17.90 1.70 4.35
C THR A 94 16.65 1.33 3.54
N TYR A 95 16.56 1.86 2.33
CA TYR A 95 15.51 1.53 1.37
C TYR A 95 16.07 0.65 0.24
N SER A 96 15.34 -0.38 -0.17
CA SER A 96 15.81 -1.35 -1.18
C SER A 96 16.00 -0.73 -2.57
N ASN A 97 15.26 0.34 -2.86
CA ASN A 97 15.43 1.20 -4.02
C ASN A 97 14.70 2.53 -3.86
N LEU A 98 14.93 3.43 -4.82
CA LEU A 98 14.33 4.77 -4.85
C LEU A 98 12.80 4.74 -4.82
N CYS A 99 12.15 3.77 -5.49
CA CYS A 99 10.69 3.68 -5.48
C CYS A 99 10.14 3.41 -4.07
N SER A 100 10.78 2.51 -3.30
CA SER A 100 10.38 2.25 -1.92
C SER A 100 10.59 3.46 -1.00
N LEU A 101 11.63 4.27 -1.25
CA LEU A 101 11.84 5.54 -0.55
C LEU A 101 10.75 6.56 -0.92
N GLU A 102 10.40 6.71 -2.21
CA GLU A 102 9.36 7.65 -2.64
C GLU A 102 8.01 7.36 -1.97
N ILE A 103 7.66 6.09 -1.77
CA ILE A 103 6.45 5.70 -1.04
C ILE A 103 6.52 6.18 0.43
N ALA A 104 7.67 6.02 1.09
CA ALA A 104 7.87 6.49 2.46
C ALA A 104 7.90 8.03 2.56
N ASN A 105 8.52 8.71 1.60
CA ASN A 105 8.49 10.16 1.46
C ASN A 105 7.04 10.66 1.37
N CYS A 106 6.23 10.05 0.49
CA CYS A 106 4.83 10.42 0.34
C CYS A 106 4.04 10.23 1.64
N LYS A 107 4.22 9.09 2.33
CA LYS A 107 3.53 8.82 3.61
C LYS A 107 3.98 9.75 4.74
N SER A 108 5.23 10.20 4.70
CA SER A 108 5.80 11.14 5.66
C SER A 108 5.57 12.61 5.31
N SER A 109 4.70 12.90 4.33
CA SER A 109 4.44 14.27 3.86
C SER A 109 5.72 15.01 3.44
N GLY A 110 6.66 14.28 2.84
CA GLY A 110 7.92 14.82 2.35
C GLY A 110 9.07 14.82 3.35
N ALA A 111 8.88 14.35 4.59
CA ALA A 111 9.89 14.45 5.64
C ALA A 111 11.09 13.48 5.46
N ILE A 112 10.87 12.30 4.89
CA ILE A 112 11.91 11.30 4.65
C ILE A 112 12.44 11.48 3.23
N VAL A 113 13.68 11.94 3.09
CA VAL A 113 14.31 12.14 1.77
C VAL A 113 15.60 11.33 1.67
N PHE A 114 16.13 11.23 0.45
CA PHE A 114 17.43 10.61 0.20
C PHE A 114 18.54 11.31 0.99
N ASP A 115 19.45 10.54 1.57
CA ASP A 115 20.68 11.04 2.22
C ASP A 115 21.91 10.69 1.37
N TYR A 116 22.24 9.40 1.26
CA TYR A 116 23.36 8.91 0.45
C TYR A 116 23.10 7.54 -0.19
N ASP A 117 23.89 7.20 -1.21
CA ASP A 117 23.85 5.90 -1.89
C ASP A 117 24.42 4.78 -0.99
N GLY A 118 23.78 3.62 -0.96
CA GLY A 118 24.19 2.47 -0.13
C GLY A 118 23.29 2.27 1.09
N GLU A 119 23.64 1.31 1.93
CA GLU A 119 22.91 1.04 3.17
C GLU A 119 23.31 2.05 4.26
N CYS A 120 22.42 2.36 5.20
CA CYS A 120 22.77 3.15 6.38
C CYS A 120 23.72 2.37 7.31
N ASP A 121 24.54 3.10 8.07
CA ASP A 121 25.50 2.55 9.05
C ASP A 121 24.85 2.17 10.40
#